data_AF-A0A3M0ZXI8-F1
#
_entry.id   AF-A0A3M0ZXI8-F1
#
_cell.length_a   1.000
_cell.length_b   1.000
_cell.length_c   1.000
_cell.angle_alpha   90.00
_cell.angle_beta   90.00
_cell.angle_gamma   90.00
#
_symmetry.space_group_name_H-M   'P 1'
#
loop_
_entity.id
_entity.type
_entity.pdbx_description
1 polymer ?
#
loop_
_entity_poly.entity_id
_entity_poly.type
_entity_poly.pdbx_seq_one_letter_code
_entity_poly.pdbx_strand_id
1 'polypeptide(L)'
;MNDRKSENGKEPQRLHLVFGGELVDPGRNVFKDVSKIHIVGIFPNYRQAYDAWKAEAQRTVDNAHMRYFIAHLHRLRDEERAASPTEELG
;
A
#
# COMPACT_ATOMS: atom_id res chain seq x y z
N MET A 1 -22.14 -36.15 -1.21
CA MET A 1 -22.11 -35.00 -2.14
C MET A 1 -22.69 -33.80 -1.42
N ASN A 2 -21.86 -32.92 -0.86
CA ASN A 2 -22.31 -31.62 -0.35
C ASN A 2 -21.44 -30.54 -0.96
N ASP A 3 -21.67 -30.30 -2.25
CA ASP A 3 -21.23 -29.13 -2.99
C ASP A 3 -21.94 -27.88 -2.45
N ARG A 4 -21.46 -27.35 -1.32
CA ARG A 4 -21.73 -25.94 -0.98
C ARG A 4 -20.75 -25.08 -1.76
N LYS A 5 -21.08 -24.80 -3.03
CA LYS A 5 -20.58 -23.61 -3.72
C LYS A 5 -20.99 -22.40 -2.89
N SER A 6 -20.04 -21.75 -2.23
CA SER A 6 -20.25 -20.42 -1.67
C SER A 6 -20.51 -19.46 -2.83
N GLU A 7 -21.72 -18.91 -2.83
CA GLU A 7 -22.15 -17.87 -3.73
C GLU A 7 -21.31 -16.61 -3.56
N ASN A 8 -21.08 -15.95 -4.69
CA ASN A 8 -20.22 -14.80 -4.89
C ASN A 8 -20.75 -13.57 -4.13
N GLY A 9 -20.37 -13.44 -2.85
CA GLY A 9 -20.65 -12.29 -2.01
C GLY A 9 -19.69 -11.15 -2.35
N LYS A 10 -20.23 -10.00 -2.78
CA LYS A 10 -19.57 -8.70 -2.96
C LYS A 10 -18.91 -8.21 -1.66
N GLU A 11 -17.86 -8.85 -1.21
CA GLU A 11 -16.97 -8.28 -0.21
C GLU A 11 -16.18 -7.16 -0.90
N PRO A 12 -16.09 -5.95 -0.32
CA PRO A 12 -15.41 -4.83 -0.96
C PRO A 12 -13.98 -5.26 -1.28
N GLN A 13 -13.65 -5.36 -2.58
CA GLN A 13 -12.31 -5.68 -3.03
C GLN A 13 -11.41 -4.52 -2.67
N ARG A 14 -10.79 -4.62 -1.49
CA ARG A 14 -9.82 -3.65 -0.99
C ARG A 14 -8.52 -3.92 -1.73
N LEU A 15 -8.30 -3.19 -2.81
CA LEU A 15 -7.04 -3.22 -3.54
C LEU A 15 -5.98 -2.45 -2.75
N HIS A 16 -4.82 -3.05 -2.61
CA HIS A 16 -3.67 -2.50 -1.90
C HIS A 16 -2.54 -2.27 -2.89
N LEU A 17 -2.16 -1.02 -3.11
CA LEU A 17 -1.03 -0.64 -3.95
C LEU A 17 0.20 -0.48 -3.06
N VAL A 18 1.27 -1.21 -3.35
CA VAL A 18 2.55 -1.06 -2.67
C VAL A 18 3.49 -0.27 -3.57
N PHE A 19 4.01 0.83 -3.05
CA PHE A 19 4.91 1.73 -3.76
C PHE A 19 5.94 2.30 -2.79
N GLY A 20 7.10 2.68 -3.29
CA GLY A 20 8.14 3.30 -2.48
C GLY A 20 9.00 4.23 -3.30
N GLY A 21 9.79 5.04 -2.64
CA GLY A 21 10.65 5.99 -3.32
C GLY A 21 11.56 6.72 -2.36
N GLU A 22 12.44 7.53 -2.91
CA GLU A 22 13.33 8.39 -2.14
C GLU A 22 12.54 9.60 -1.62
N LEU A 23 12.52 9.76 -0.29
CA LEU A 23 11.96 10.93 0.38
C LEU A 23 12.98 12.09 0.35
N VAL A 24 12.48 13.33 0.33
CA VAL A 24 13.32 14.52 0.48
C VAL A 24 13.97 14.53 1.87
N ASP A 25 13.18 14.15 2.86
CA ASP A 25 13.54 14.13 4.27
C ASP A 25 12.97 12.86 4.90
N PRO A 26 13.74 12.12 5.71
CA PRO A 26 13.25 10.92 6.38
C PRO A 26 12.13 11.22 7.39
N GLY A 27 12.01 12.47 7.85
CA GLY A 27 10.94 12.93 8.74
C GLY A 27 9.69 13.45 8.03
N ARG A 28 9.64 13.47 6.68
CA ARG A 28 8.51 13.99 5.92
C ARG A 28 8.06 13.00 4.87
N ASN A 29 6.74 12.84 4.69
CA ASN A 29 6.14 12.00 3.66
C ASN A 29 6.15 12.68 2.27
N VAL A 30 7.24 13.34 1.90
CA VAL A 30 7.39 14.04 0.63
C VAL A 30 8.43 13.32 -0.21
N PHE A 31 8.00 12.74 -1.32
CA PHE A 31 8.90 12.13 -2.29
C PHE A 31 9.75 13.21 -2.95
N LYS A 32 11.05 12.96 -3.03
CA LYS A 32 12.00 13.83 -3.71
C LYS A 32 11.78 13.85 -5.21
N ASP A 33 11.44 12.70 -5.76
CA ASP A 33 11.25 12.51 -7.18
C ASP A 33 10.08 11.56 -7.43
N VAL A 34 8.96 12.14 -7.85
CA VAL A 34 7.73 11.37 -8.14
C VAL A 34 7.89 10.47 -9.37
N SER A 35 8.82 10.79 -10.28
CA SER A 35 9.09 9.97 -11.45
C SER A 35 9.94 8.74 -11.13
N LYS A 36 10.65 8.76 -9.98
CA LYS A 36 11.43 7.62 -9.47
C LYS A 36 10.67 6.78 -8.44
N ILE A 37 9.35 6.94 -8.33
CA ILE A 37 8.55 6.07 -7.47
C ILE A 37 8.63 4.64 -8.01
N HIS A 38 9.15 3.75 -7.19
CA HIS A 38 9.16 2.33 -7.43
C HIS A 38 7.81 1.73 -7.06
N ILE A 39 7.11 1.19 -8.06
CA ILE A 39 5.84 0.49 -7.85
C ILE A 39 6.14 -1.00 -7.73
N VAL A 40 5.87 -1.57 -6.55
CA VAL A 40 6.12 -2.99 -6.28
C VAL A 40 5.01 -3.85 -6.89
N GLY A 41 3.76 -3.41 -6.75
CA GLY A 41 2.61 -4.11 -7.31
C GLY A 41 1.29 -3.75 -6.64
N ILE A 42 0.21 -4.29 -7.20
CA ILE A 42 -1.15 -4.16 -6.69
C ILE A 42 -1.61 -5.54 -6.19
N PHE A 43 -2.12 -5.58 -4.98
CA PHE A 43 -2.53 -6.81 -4.32
C PHE A 43 -4.01 -6.77 -3.92
N PRO A 44 -4.73 -7.91 -4.04
CA PRO A 44 -6.13 -7.99 -3.65
C PRO A 44 -6.35 -8.10 -2.12
N ASN A 45 -5.29 -8.27 -1.34
CA ASN A 45 -5.35 -8.51 0.11
C ASN A 45 -4.24 -7.75 0.85
N TYR A 46 -4.55 -7.21 2.04
CA TYR A 46 -3.57 -6.50 2.90
C TYR A 46 -2.35 -7.36 3.21
N ARG A 47 -2.56 -8.64 3.54
CA ARG A 47 -1.48 -9.56 3.90
C ARG A 47 -0.43 -9.72 2.81
N GLN A 48 -0.85 -9.79 1.54
CA GLN A 48 0.08 -9.91 0.41
C GLN A 48 0.81 -8.59 0.15
N ALA A 49 0.12 -7.46 0.28
CA ALA A 49 0.73 -6.14 0.17
C ALA A 49 1.78 -5.91 1.28
N TYR A 50 1.46 -6.28 2.52
CA TYR A 50 2.36 -6.16 3.65
C TYR A 50 3.62 -7.02 3.48
N ASP A 51 3.48 -8.24 2.98
CA ASP A 51 4.62 -9.12 2.71
C ASP A 51 5.56 -8.52 1.65
N ALA A 52 5.00 -8.02 0.55
CA ALA A 52 5.76 -7.34 -0.50
C ALA A 52 6.42 -6.04 0.00
N TRP A 53 5.69 -5.21 0.75
CA TRP A 53 6.22 -4.01 1.38
C TRP A 53 7.37 -4.34 2.33
N LYS A 54 7.21 -5.37 3.17
CA LYS A 54 8.22 -5.79 4.15
C LYS A 54 9.48 -6.28 3.44
N ALA A 55 9.35 -7.09 2.40
CA ALA A 55 10.48 -7.58 1.62
C ALA A 55 11.27 -6.41 1.00
N GLU A 56 10.58 -5.44 0.42
CA GLU A 56 11.21 -4.27 -0.20
C GLU A 56 11.80 -3.31 0.83
N ALA A 57 11.09 -3.03 1.93
CA ALA A 57 11.58 -2.18 3.01
C ALA A 57 12.81 -2.78 3.72
N GLN A 58 12.86 -4.12 3.87
CA GLN A 58 14.04 -4.81 4.39
C GLN A 58 15.21 -4.76 3.40
N ARG A 59 14.93 -4.81 2.10
CA ARG A 59 15.96 -4.74 1.05
C ARG A 59 16.58 -3.34 0.94
N THR A 60 15.83 -2.29 1.28
CA THR A 60 16.30 -0.91 1.19
C THR A 60 16.71 -0.31 2.54
N VAL A 61 16.97 -1.15 3.54
CA VAL A 61 17.41 -0.71 4.88
C VAL A 61 18.69 0.14 4.83
N ASP A 62 19.58 -0.15 3.88
CA ASP A 62 20.83 0.59 3.68
C ASP A 62 20.61 1.98 3.05
N ASN A 63 19.43 2.27 2.52
CA ASN A 63 19.09 3.57 1.93
C ASN A 63 18.12 4.32 2.86
N ALA A 64 18.67 5.18 3.72
CA ALA A 64 17.93 5.92 4.76
C ALA A 64 16.78 6.80 4.22
N HIS A 65 16.82 7.17 2.94
CA HIS A 65 15.77 7.97 2.30
C HIS A 65 14.74 7.13 1.55
N MET A 66 14.99 5.84 1.35
CA MET A 66 14.07 4.96 0.61
C MET A 66 12.98 4.46 1.56
N ARG A 67 11.74 4.89 1.32
CA ARG A 67 10.59 4.47 2.13
C ARG A 67 9.51 3.88 1.23
N TYR A 68 8.97 2.75 1.67
CA TYR A 68 7.83 2.10 1.03
C TYR A 68 6.55 2.34 1.84
N PHE A 69 5.43 2.43 1.13
CA PHE A 69 4.10 2.71 1.64
C PHE A 69 3.08 1.76 1.01
N ILE A 70 2.00 1.52 1.73
CA ILE A 70 0.85 0.73 1.25
C ILE A 70 -0.35 1.66 1.15
N ALA A 71 -0.85 1.89 -0.07
CA ALA A 71 -2.07 2.65 -0.33
C ALA A 71 -3.27 1.74 -0.50
N HIS A 72 -4.41 2.15 0.08
CA HIS A 72 -5.70 1.46 -0.08
C HIS A 72 -6.52 2.14 -1.19
N LEU A 73 -6.62 1.52 -2.36
CA LEU A 73 -7.25 2.12 -3.55
C LEU A 73 -8.78 2.20 -3.48
N HIS A 74 -9.42 1.46 -2.55
CA HIS A 74 -10.87 1.47 -2.33
C HIS A 74 -11.41 2.81 -1.79
N ARG A 75 -10.54 3.78 -1.51
CA ARG A 75 -10.91 5.10 -0.98
C ARG A 75 -10.95 6.21 -2.04
N LEU A 76 -10.58 5.93 -3.29
CA LEU A 76 -10.45 6.95 -4.34
C LEU A 76 -11.77 7.24 -5.09
N ARG A 77 -12.83 6.44 -4.88
CA ARG A 77 -14.12 6.58 -5.58
C ARG A 77 -15.27 7.09 -4.69
N ASP A 78 -14.94 7.57 -3.49
CA ASP A 78 -15.88 8.11 -2.50
C ASP A 78 -15.37 9.52 -2.12
N GLU A 79 -15.59 10.47 -3.02
CA GLU A 79 -15.01 11.83 -3.02
C GLU A 79 -15.56 12.78 -1.92
N GLU A 80 -16.25 12.31 -0.89
CA GLU A 80 -16.97 13.21 0.05
C GLU A 80 -16.72 12.95 1.54
N ARG A 81 -15.64 12.25 1.93
CA ARG A 81 -15.31 12.14 3.36
C ARG A 81 -13.83 12.31 3.66
N ALA A 82 -13.50 13.53 4.07
CA ALA A 82 -12.38 13.80 4.95
C ALA A 82 -12.45 12.87 6.15
N ALA A 83 -11.70 11.77 6.07
CA ALA A 83 -11.35 10.98 7.22
C ALA A 83 -9.87 10.69 7.10
N SER A 84 -9.08 11.46 7.85
CA SER A 84 -7.71 11.15 8.24
C SER A 84 -7.58 9.71 8.81
N PRO A 85 -6.39 9.20 9.15
CA PRO A 85 -5.03 9.64 8.80
C PRO A 85 -4.22 8.49 8.18
N THR A 86 -3.06 8.81 7.63
CA THR A 86 -2.00 7.83 7.29
C THR A 86 -1.17 7.43 8.53
N GLU A 87 -1.70 7.62 9.74
CA GLU A 87 -1.10 7.21 11.00
C GLU A 87 -1.53 5.78 11.33
N GLU A 88 -0.76 4.75 10.95
CA GLU A 88 -0.63 3.46 11.68
C GLU A 88 0.50 2.56 11.10
N LEU A 89 1.65 3.12 10.67
CA LEU A 89 2.86 2.30 10.45
C LEU A 89 4.13 3.06 10.84
N GLY A 90 4.43 3.04 12.16
CA GLY A 90 5.76 3.30 12.71
C GLY A 90 5.79 4.33 13.82
#